data_AF-A0A8T5S0J8-F1
#
_entry.id   AF-A0A8T5S0J8-F1
#
_cell.length_a   1.000
_cell.length_b   1.000
_cell.length_c   1.000
_cell.angle_alpha   90.00
_cell.angle_beta   90.00
_cell.angle_gamma   90.00
#
_symmetry.space_group_name_H-M   'P 1'
#
loop_
_entity.id
_entity.type
_entity.pdbx_description
1 polymer ?
#
loop_
_entity_poly.entity_id
_entity_poly.type
_entity_poly.pdbx_seq_one_letter_code
_entity_poly.pdbx_strand_id
1 'polypeptide(L)'
;MGGSSSLSVALIGAFNQFYKFGLSIHDIAQKAYDINIDLSNSFMVGDTLNDIKTGKIAKCKTVLVLTGYGKEEQKKDDQLKPDLVFQNLLDFAQKI
;
A
#
# COMPACT_ATOMS: atom_id res chain seq x y z
N MET A 1 10.48 -7.92 17.36
CA MET A 1 9.06 -8.10 17.00
C MET A 1 8.54 -6.79 16.43
N GLY A 2 8.59 -6.61 15.11
CA GLY A 2 8.14 -5.36 14.48
C GLY A 2 8.27 -5.52 12.98
N GLY A 3 7.15 -5.47 12.26
CA GLY A 3 7.17 -5.51 10.80
C GLY A 3 5.92 -6.07 10.13
N SER A 4 5.15 -6.93 10.79
CA SER A 4 3.99 -7.58 10.14
C SER A 4 2.64 -6.91 10.46
N SER A 5 2.54 -6.12 11.52
CA SER A 5 1.26 -5.58 12.00
C SER A 5 0.86 -4.25 11.36
N SER A 6 1.79 -3.45 10.83
CA SER A 6 1.48 -2.16 10.20
C SER A 6 1.01 -2.31 8.74
N LEU A 7 1.59 -3.25 8.01
CA LEU A 7 1.29 -3.57 6.61
C LEU A 7 -0.16 -4.05 6.42
N SER A 8 -0.58 -5.02 7.24
CA SER A 8 -1.95 -5.53 7.22
C SER A 8 -2.94 -4.43 7.61
N VAL A 9 -2.61 -3.62 8.63
CA VAL A 9 -3.47 -2.50 9.08
C VAL A 9 -3.58 -1.39 8.03
N ALA A 10 -2.51 -1.11 7.26
CA ALA A 10 -2.56 -0.15 6.17
C ALA A 10 -3.46 -0.63 5.01
N LEU A 11 -3.35 -1.91 4.63
CA LEU A 11 -4.20 -2.51 3.60
C LEU A 11 -5.68 -2.51 4.03
N ILE A 12 -5.94 -2.85 5.29
CA ILE A 12 -7.26 -2.78 5.95
C ILE A 12 -7.84 -1.36 5.95
N GLY A 13 -7.02 -0.36 6.30
CA GLY A 13 -7.44 1.05 6.31
C GLY A 13 -7.88 1.52 4.92
N ALA A 14 -7.14 1.13 3.89
CA ALA A 14 -7.48 1.42 2.49
C ALA A 14 -8.80 0.73 2.07
N PHE A 15 -9.01 -0.54 2.45
CA PHE A 15 -10.25 -1.26 2.17
C PHE A 15 -11.47 -0.63 2.86
N ASN A 16 -11.35 -0.17 4.11
CA ASN A 16 -12.48 0.41 4.84
C ASN A 16 -12.85 1.81 4.33
N GLN A 17 -11.85 2.62 3.94
CA GLN A 17 -12.09 3.97 3.43
C GLN A 17 -12.73 3.98 2.03
N PHE A 18 -12.49 2.94 1.21
CA PHE A 18 -13.03 2.87 -0.15
C PHE A 18 -14.39 2.16 -0.26
N TYR A 19 -14.70 1.17 0.59
CA TYR A 19 -15.87 0.31 0.35
C TYR A 19 -17.09 0.54 1.25
N LYS A 20 -17.03 1.39 2.29
CA LYS A 20 -18.16 1.60 3.24
C LYS A 20 -18.84 0.29 3.70
N PHE A 21 -18.09 -0.80 3.84
CA PHE A 21 -18.62 -1.96 4.57
C PHE A 21 -18.64 -1.54 6.04
N GLY A 22 -19.80 -1.47 6.68
CA GLY A 22 -19.97 -1.09 8.09
C GLY A 22 -19.37 -2.08 9.10
N LEU A 23 -18.15 -2.55 8.85
CA LEU A 23 -17.38 -3.47 9.66
C LEU A 23 -16.60 -2.69 10.72
N SER A 24 -16.56 -3.21 11.95
CA SER A 24 -15.79 -2.61 13.03
C SER A 24 -14.29 -2.82 12.80
N ILE A 25 -13.45 -1.93 13.33
CA ILE A 25 -11.97 -2.05 13.25
C ILE A 25 -11.50 -3.42 13.76
N HIS A 26 -12.18 -3.96 14.78
CA HIS A 26 -11.91 -5.29 15.32
C HIS A 26 -12.19 -6.41 14.32
N ASP A 27 -13.34 -6.37 13.64
CA ASP A 27 -13.71 -7.39 12.65
C ASP A 27 -12.78 -7.38 11.45
N ILE A 28 -12.33 -6.20 11.03
CA ILE A 28 -11.40 -6.09 9.90
C ILE A 28 -10.01 -6.57 10.31
N ALA A 29 -9.55 -6.26 11.53
CA ALA A 29 -8.28 -6.77 12.05
C ALA A 29 -8.29 -8.30 12.20
N GLN A 30 -9.36 -8.89 12.74
CA GLN A 30 -9.52 -10.35 12.79
C GLN A 30 -9.55 -10.96 11.40
N LYS A 31 -10.42 -10.45 10.52
CA LYS A 31 -10.53 -11.00 9.16
C LYS A 31 -9.20 -10.91 8.46
N ALA A 32 -8.51 -9.78 8.49
CA ALA A 32 -7.19 -9.59 7.90
C ALA A 32 -6.11 -10.55 8.42
N TYR A 33 -6.21 -10.99 9.68
CA TYR A 33 -5.33 -12.01 10.23
C TYR A 33 -5.63 -13.40 9.65
N ASP A 34 -6.90 -13.67 9.33
CA ASP A 34 -7.38 -14.93 8.77
C ASP A 34 -7.30 -14.99 7.23
N ILE A 35 -7.15 -13.86 6.53
CA ILE A 35 -7.01 -13.86 5.07
C ILE A 35 -5.58 -14.25 4.73
N ASN A 36 -5.43 -15.39 4.06
CA ASN A 36 -4.18 -15.78 3.42
C ASN A 36 -3.98 -14.92 2.16
N ILE A 37 -3.65 -13.65 2.36
CA ILE A 37 -3.48 -12.68 1.28
C ILE A 37 -2.23 -13.06 0.49
N ASP A 38 -2.42 -13.35 -0.79
CA ASP A 38 -1.30 -13.50 -1.72
C ASP A 38 -0.69 -12.13 -2.00
N LEU A 39 0.33 -11.80 -1.21
CA LEU A 39 1.07 -10.55 -1.33
C LEU A 39 1.77 -10.42 -2.70
N SER A 40 2.09 -11.53 -3.37
CA SER A 40 2.74 -11.50 -4.69
C SER A 40 1.83 -10.95 -5.79
N ASN A 41 0.52 -11.07 -5.61
CA ASN A 41 -0.51 -10.49 -6.47
C ASN A 41 -1.15 -9.22 -5.89
N SER A 42 -0.58 -8.68 -4.81
CA SER A 42 -1.05 -7.47 -4.16
C SER A 42 -0.21 -6.24 -4.55
N PHE A 43 -0.81 -5.05 -4.41
CA PHE A 43 -0.14 -3.78 -4.63
C PHE A 43 0.08 -3.05 -3.30
N MET A 44 1.30 -2.54 -3.09
CA MET A 44 1.62 -1.57 -2.06
C MET A 44 1.64 -0.18 -2.69
N VAL A 45 0.69 0.67 -2.31
CA VAL A 45 0.53 2.04 -2.85
C VAL A 45 0.85 3.05 -1.76
N GLY A 46 1.74 3.98 -2.05
CA GLY A 46 2.12 5.04 -1.09
C GLY A 46 2.76 6.24 -1.77
N ASP A 47 2.98 7.31 -1.01
CA ASP A 47 3.65 8.52 -1.47
C ASP A 47 5.09 8.64 -0.95
N THR A 48 5.60 7.64 -0.23
CA THR A 48 6.96 7.65 0.29
C THR A 48 7.80 6.49 -0.24
N LEU A 49 9.12 6.66 -0.31
CA LEU A 49 10.03 5.56 -0.61
C LEU A 49 10.01 4.47 0.48
N ASN A 50 9.59 4.79 1.70
CA ASN A 50 9.41 3.77 2.74
C ASN A 50 8.28 2.79 2.39
N ASP A 51 7.18 3.27 1.79
CA ASP A 51 6.11 2.39 1.31
C ASP A 51 6.63 1.47 0.20
N ILE A 52 7.45 2.00 -0.70
CA ILE A 52 8.09 1.24 -1.77
C ILE A 52 9.08 0.19 -1.21
N LYS A 53 9.93 0.56 -0.24
CA LYS A 53 10.82 -0.40 0.45
C LYS A 53 10.02 -1.52 1.09
N THR A 54 8.99 -1.14 1.84
CA THR A 54 8.12 -2.07 2.54
C THR A 54 7.43 -3.03 1.58
N GLY A 55 6.88 -2.52 0.47
CA GLY A 55 6.24 -3.33 -0.56
C GLY A 55 7.19 -4.31 -1.24
N LYS A 56 8.43 -3.88 -1.56
CA LYS A 56 9.45 -4.78 -2.14
C LYS A 56 9.85 -5.91 -1.17
N ILE A 57 10.02 -5.59 0.12
CA ILE A 57 10.31 -6.60 1.16
C ILE A 57 9.15 -7.59 1.29
N ALA A 58 7.92 -7.07 1.26
CA ALA A 58 6.69 -7.87 1.30
C ALA A 58 6.41 -8.65 -0.01
N LYS A 59 7.24 -8.47 -1.06
CA LYS A 59 7.06 -9.02 -2.41
C LYS A 59 5.76 -8.59 -3.10
N CYS A 60 5.21 -7.44 -2.72
CA CYS A 60 4.11 -6.80 -3.42
C CYS A 60 4.61 -6.02 -4.65
N LYS A 61 3.73 -5.80 -5.62
CA LYS A 61 3.95 -4.76 -6.64
C LYS A 61 3.87 -3.39 -5.99
N THR A 62 4.82 -2.52 -6.29
CA THR A 62 4.95 -1.22 -5.62
C THR A 62 4.49 -0.07 -6.51
N VAL A 63 3.70 0.83 -5.95
CA VAL A 63 3.09 1.95 -6.67
C VAL A 63 3.37 3.23 -5.90
N LEU A 64 4.09 4.15 -6.53
CA LEU A 64 4.32 5.49 -5.98
C LEU A 64 3.28 6.45 -6.55
N VAL A 65 2.51 7.10 -5.68
CA VAL A 65 1.64 8.21 -6.10
C VAL A 65 2.35 9.55 -5.89
N LEU A 66 2.21 10.46 -6.85
CA LEU A 66 2.85 11.77 -6.85
C LEU A 66 2.05 12.85 -6.09
N THR A 67 1.08 12.43 -5.30
CA THR A 67 0.43 13.26 -4.26
C THR A 67 1.27 13.25 -2.99
N GLY A 68 1.05 14.21 -2.07
CA GLY A 68 1.81 14.25 -0.82
C GLY A 68 3.30 14.46 -1.04
N TYR A 69 4.13 13.58 -0.47
CA TYR A 69 5.60 13.65 -0.56
C TYR A 69 6.19 12.98 -1.81
N GLY A 70 5.37 12.30 -2.62
CA GLY A 70 5.84 11.42 -3.70
C GLY A 70 6.73 12.09 -4.75
N LYS A 71 6.48 13.36 -5.08
CA LYS A 71 7.29 14.13 -6.04
C LYS A 71 8.71 14.41 -5.56
N GLU A 72 8.86 14.65 -4.25
CA GLU A 72 10.16 14.92 -3.64
C GLU A 72 10.87 13.60 -3.33
N GLU A 73 10.13 12.62 -2.82
CA GLU A 73 10.61 11.27 -2.52
C GLU A 73 11.15 10.56 -3.77
N GLN A 74 10.50 10.68 -4.93
CA GLN A 74 10.97 10.09 -6.19
C GLN A 74 12.39 10.52 -6.57
N LYS A 75 12.81 11.72 -6.17
CA LYS A 75 14.14 12.28 -6.50
C LYS A 75 15.22 11.94 -5.48
N LYS A 76 14.86 11.35 -4.33
CA LYS A 76 15.81 11.13 -3.21
C LYS A 76 16.68 9.89 -3.39
N ASP A 77 16.19 8.89 -4.12
CA ASP A 77 16.86 7.60 -4.23
C ASP A 77 16.64 6.98 -5.62
N ASP A 78 17.61 7.16 -6.51
CA ASP A 78 17.57 6.59 -7.86
C ASP A 78 17.65 5.05 -7.88
N GLN A 79 18.09 4.43 -6.78
CA GLN A 79 18.21 2.98 -6.66
C GLN A 79 16.88 2.34 -6.25
N LEU A 80 16.08 3.02 -5.44
CA LEU A 80 14.77 2.53 -5.04
C LEU A 80 13.66 2.92 -6.05
N LYS A 81 13.55 2.13 -7.12
CA LYS A 81 12.53 2.35 -8.14
C LYS A 81 11.21 1.64 -7.81
N PRO A 82 10.08 2.36 -7.73
CA PRO A 82 8.76 1.73 -7.69
C PRO A 82 8.45 1.02 -9.01
N ASP A 83 7.56 0.03 -8.99
CA ASP A 83 7.16 -0.71 -10.20
C ASP A 83 6.23 0.13 -11.08
N LEU A 84 5.38 0.96 -10.45
CA LEU A 84 4.47 1.87 -11.14
C LEU A 84 4.48 3.25 -10.47
N VAL A 85 4.19 4.29 -11.26
CA VAL A 85 4.06 5.67 -10.77
C VAL A 85 2.79 6.29 -11.33
N PHE A 86 1.96 6.89 -10.47
CA PHE A 86 0.72 7.56 -10.87
C PHE A 86 0.61 8.96 -10.25
N GLN A 87 -0.17 9.84 -10.87
CA GLN A 87 -0.28 11.21 -10.39
C GLN A 87 -0.98 11.31 -9.03
N ASN A 88 -1.93 10.41 -8.78
CA ASN A 88 -2.72 10.32 -7.56
C ASN A 88 -3.33 8.90 -7.44
N LEU A 89 -4.02 8.61 -6.34
CA LEU A 89 -4.63 7.30 -6.09
C LEU A 89 -5.82 6.98 -7.03
N LEU A 90 -6.60 7.98 -7.44
CA LEU A 90 -7.72 7.80 -8.37
C LEU A 90 -7.22 7.34 -9.75
N ASP A 91 -6.16 7.97 -10.26
CA ASP A 91 -5.53 7.63 -11.53
C ASP A 91 -5.01 6.17 -11.52
N PHE A 92 -4.49 5.72 -10.39
CA PHE A 92 -4.09 4.32 -10.21
C PHE A 92 -5.31 3.40 -10.24
N ALA A 93 -6.33 3.68 -9.43
CA ALA A 93 -7.53 2.86 -9.31
C ALA A 93 -8.29 2.69 -10.63
N GLN A 94 -8.23 3.69 -11.52
CA GLN A 94 -8.86 3.63 -12.85
C GLN A 94 -8.09 2.80 -13.88
N LYS A 95 -6.83 2.45 -13.61
CA LYS A 95 -5.92 1.81 -14.58
C LYS A 95 -5.55 0.37 -14.22
N ILE A 96 -6.10 -0.15 -13.13
CA ILE A 96 -5.92 -1.54 -12.68
C ILE A 96 -7.15 -2.40 -12.92
#